data_AF-A0A017HBC8-F1
#
_entry.id   AF-A0A017HBC8-F1
#
_cell.length_a   1.000
_cell.length_b   1.000
_cell.length_c   1.000
_cell.angle_alpha   90.00
_cell.angle_beta   90.00
_cell.angle_gamma   90.00
#
_symmetry.space_group_name_H-M   'P 1'
#
loop_
_entity.id
_entity.type
_entity.pdbx_description
1 polymer ?
#
loop_
_entity_poly.entity_id
_entity_poly.type
_entity_poly.pdbx_seq_one_letter_code
_entity_poly.pdbx_strand_id
1 'polypeptide(L)' 'MIAEIGRYLHQSIDEVEEWEAERFFRYHDQIRDILADERPE' A
#
# COMPACT_ATOMS: atom_id res chain seq x y z
N MET A 1 5.78 3.52 2.36
CA MET A 1 5.61 2.30 1.56
C MET A 1 4.83 1.20 2.30
N ILE A 2 5.42 0.24 3.02
CA ILE A 2 4.67 -0.84 3.72
C ILE A 2 3.66 -0.27 4.73
N ALA A 3 4.08 0.69 5.56
CA ALA A 3 3.19 1.33 6.54
C ALA A 3 2.05 2.15 5.91
N GLU A 4 2.20 2.66 4.69
CA GLU A 4 1.11 3.34 3.97
C GLU A 4 0.10 2.33 3.46
N ILE A 5 0.57 1.23 2.88
CA ILE A 5 -0.29 0.14 2.43
C ILE A 5 -1.06 -0.46 3.61
N GLY A 6 -0.36 -0.73 4.72
CA GLY A 6 -0.98 -1.22 5.95
C GLY A 6 -2.05 -0.27 6.49
N ARG A 7 -1.79 1.04 6.52
CA ARG A 7 -2.81 2.03 6.92
C ARG A 7 -4.01 2.04 5.99
N TYR A 8 -3.78 2.06 4.68
CA TYR A 8 -4.86 2.16 3.70
C TYR A 8 -5.75 0.91 3.73
N LEU A 9 -5.13 -0.26 3.83
CA LEU A 9 -5.83 -1.55 3.86
C LEU A 9 -6.30 -1.97 5.25
N HIS A 10 -6.05 -1.17 6.29
CA HIS A 10 -6.32 -1.49 7.69
C HIS A 10 -5.72 -2.82 8.14
N GLN A 11 -4.51 -3.11 7.65
CA GLN A 11 -3.73 -4.29 8.02
C GLN A 11 -2.53 -3.92 8.88
N SER A 12 -2.10 -4.87 9.71
CA SER A 12 -0.86 -4.71 10.46
C SER A 12 0.35 -4.72 9.51
N ILE A 13 1.44 -4.10 9.95
CA ILE A 13 2.69 -4.07 9.17
C ILE A 13 3.21 -5.49 8.98
N ASP A 14 3.18 -6.31 10.04
CA ASP A 14 3.65 -7.70 10.03
C ASP A 14 2.90 -8.54 8.97
N GLU A 15 1.58 -8.38 8.86
CA GLU A 15 0.79 -9.07 7.84
C GLU A 15 1.13 -8.64 6.41
N VAL A 16 1.51 -7.38 6.19
CA VAL A 16 1.92 -6.88 4.87
C VAL A 16 3.35 -7.29 4.53
N GLU A 17 4.22 -7.45 5.54
CA GLU A 17 5.58 -7.98 5.37
C GLU A 17 5.59 -9.45 4.95
N GLU A 18 4.59 -10.23 5.36
CA GLU A 18 4.43 -11.64 4.95
C GLU A 18 3.88 -11.81 3.52
N TRP A 19 3.55 -10.71 2.83
CA TRP A 19 3.00 -10.81 1.47
C TRP A 19 4.03 -11.26 0.44
N GLU A 20 3.54 -12.03 -0.53
CA GLU A 20 4.28 -12.26 -1.75
C GLU A 20 4.53 -10.93 -2.48
N ALA A 21 5.75 -10.77 -3.02
CA ALA A 21 6.18 -9.53 -3.67
C ALA A 21 5.20 -9.09 -4.78
N GLU A 22 4.65 -10.02 -5.56
CA GLU A 22 3.70 -9.71 -6.62
C GLU A 22 2.41 -9.07 -6.08
N ARG A 23 1.90 -9.58 -4.96
CA ARG A 23 0.74 -9.01 -4.27
C ARG A 23 1.06 -7.62 -3.74
N PHE A 24 2.22 -7.46 -3.11
CA PHE A 24 2.67 -6.17 -2.58
C PHE A 24 2.73 -5.09 -3.67
N PHE A 25 3.40 -5.37 -4.80
CA PHE A 25 3.54 -4.38 -5.87
C PHE A 25 2.21 -4.02 -6.53
N ARG A 26 1.29 -4.98 -6.69
CA ARG A 26 -0.06 -4.71 -7.22
C ARG A 26 -0.83 -3.70 -6.37
N TYR A 27 -0.84 -3.91 -5.05
CA TYR A 27 -1.53 -2.98 -4.14
C TYR A 27 -0.78 -1.67 -3.98
N HIS A 28 0.55 -1.70 -4.00
CA HIS A 28 1.36 -0.50 -3.99
C HIS A 28 1.01 0.44 -5.15
N ASP A 29 0.94 -0.07 -6.38
CA ASP A 29 0.63 0.75 -7.56
C ASP A 29 -0.80 1.31 -7.49
N GLN A 30 -1.78 0.48 -7.09
CA GLN A 30 -3.17 0.95 -6.92
C GLN A 30 -3.29 2.06 -5.86
N ILE A 31 -2.63 1.89 -4.71
CA ILE A 31 -2.69 2.86 -3.62
C ILE A 31 -1.92 4.12 -3.97
N ARG A 32 -0.79 4.00 -4.68
CA ARG A 32 0.01 5.14 -5.13
C ARG A 32 -0.81 6.08 -6.01
N ASP A 33 -1.56 5.54 -6.96
CA ASP A 33 -2.38 6.35 -7.86
C ASP A 33 -3.52 7.06 -7.11
N ILE A 34 -4.14 6.40 -6.11
CA ILE A 34 -5.16 7.01 -5.25
C ILE A 34 -4.57 8.13 -4.38
N LEU A 35 -3.41 7.89 -3.78
CA LEU A 35 -2.74 8.87 -2.92
C LEU A 35 -2.21 10.08 -3.70
N ALA A 36 -1.82 9.88 -4.96
CA ALA A 36 -1.43 10.97 -5.86
C ALA A 36 -2.62 11.89 -6.19
N ASP A 37 -3.81 11.32 -6.38
CA ASP A 37 -5.04 12.10 -6.61
C ASP A 37 -5.51 12.86 -5.35
N GLU A 38 -5.28 12.32 -4.14
CA GLU A 38 -5.63 13.00 -2.87
C GLU A 38 -4.67 14.12 -2.46
N ARG A 39 -3.45 14.15 -3.02
CA ARG A 39 -2.47 15.22 -2.81
C ARG A 39 -2.06 15.84 -4.15
N PRO A 40 -2.92 16.68 -4.76
CA PRO A 40 -2.49 17.54 -5.84
C PRO A 40 -1.57 18.60 -5.21
N GLU A 41 -0.27 18.41 -5.40
CA GLU A 41 0.73 19.46 -5.16
C GLU A 41 0.47 20.71 -6.01
#